data_AF-A0ABD5UDU8-F1
#
_entry.id   AF-A0ABD5UDU8-F1
#
_cell.length_a   1.000
_cell.length_b   1.000
_cell.length_c   1.000
_cell.angle_alpha   90.00
_cell.angle_beta   90.00
_cell.angle_gamma   90.00
#
_symmetry.space_group_name_H-M   'P 1'
#
loop_
_entity.id
_entity.type
_entity.pdbx_description
1 polymer ?
#
loop_
_entity_poly.entity_id
_entity_poly.type
_entity_poly.pdbx_seq_one_letter_code
_entity_poly.pdbx_strand_id
1 'polypeptide(L)'
;MTAPAMESTTGSDGATARFVRRPAVASSVIALAAGSVAVALVADTTLQRDILRLAVVGVLAFGIGGRFVRHGGTILGAFGALVALGGGLVVLVSMEQAATQPPQVTHRIELLPGIVGLWTLSAALAPVRFRWCRALIDVGTGLVFLGVLVTGVTQGAGTIALLLATVATVLAWDAGENAVSVGGQIGVQRGARTVRAELAHVGVAASVGVGAAVVVLGVARLGIDGLPFGALVALIVGSVILVLGSDR
;
A
#
# COMPACT_ATOMS: atom_id res chain seq x y z
N MET A 1 64.54 7.29 -37.86
CA MET A 1 63.08 7.43 -38.07
C MET A 1 62.41 6.29 -37.34
N THR A 2 62.08 6.51 -36.08
CA THR A 2 61.39 5.55 -35.19
C THR A 2 59.93 5.98 -35.09
N ALA A 3 59.02 5.09 -35.45
CA ALA A 3 57.58 5.35 -35.36
C ALA A 3 57.15 5.42 -33.88
N PRO A 4 56.27 6.36 -33.48
CA PRO A 4 55.73 6.38 -32.14
C PRO A 4 54.71 5.25 -31.95
N ALA A 5 54.83 4.57 -30.81
CA ALA A 5 53.91 3.54 -30.37
C ALA A 5 52.49 4.10 -30.23
N MET A 6 51.51 3.45 -30.86
CA MET A 6 50.10 3.70 -30.58
C MET A 6 49.78 3.15 -29.20
N GLU A 7 49.67 4.07 -28.25
CA GLU A 7 49.14 3.85 -26.91
C GLU A 7 47.67 3.45 -27.04
N SER A 8 47.38 2.19 -26.71
CA SER A 8 46.02 1.68 -26.64
C SER A 8 45.30 2.36 -25.49
N THR A 9 44.56 3.44 -25.77
CA THR A 9 43.54 3.94 -24.86
C THR A 9 42.39 2.93 -24.84
N THR A 10 42.55 1.87 -24.05
CA THR A 10 41.42 1.15 -23.48
C THR A 10 40.70 2.16 -22.59
N GLY A 11 39.78 2.90 -23.21
CA GLY A 11 38.85 3.76 -22.50
C GLY A 11 38.24 2.91 -21.41
N SER A 12 38.50 3.29 -20.17
CA SER A 12 37.88 2.71 -19.00
C SER A 12 36.39 2.62 -19.28
N ASP A 13 35.87 1.40 -19.29
CA ASP A 13 34.45 1.12 -19.12
C ASP A 13 34.02 1.82 -17.83
N GLY A 14 33.63 3.08 -17.96
CA GLY A 14 32.77 3.78 -17.04
C GLY A 14 31.45 3.02 -17.11
N ALA A 15 31.40 1.90 -16.41
CA ALA A 15 30.23 1.05 -16.27
C ALA A 15 29.11 1.95 -15.76
N THR A 16 28.32 2.44 -16.71
CA THR A 16 27.09 3.17 -16.46
C THR A 16 26.18 2.18 -15.76
N ALA A 17 26.24 2.19 -14.43
CA ALA A 17 25.39 1.36 -13.59
C ALA A 17 23.95 1.63 -14.03
N ARG A 18 23.36 0.67 -14.74
CA ARG A 18 22.06 0.82 -15.41
C ARG A 18 21.05 1.24 -14.34
N PHE A 19 20.57 2.48 -14.44
CA PHE A 19 19.61 3.03 -13.49
C PHE A 19 18.27 2.32 -13.66
N VAL A 20 17.94 1.40 -12.74
CA VAL A 20 16.66 0.67 -12.75
C VAL A 20 15.74 1.30 -11.70
N ARG A 21 14.63 1.88 -12.15
CA ARG A 21 13.58 2.43 -11.27
C ARG A 21 12.78 1.31 -10.60
N ARG A 22 12.72 1.30 -9.27
CA ARG A 22 11.93 0.34 -8.47
C ARG A 22 11.45 0.98 -7.18
N PRO A 23 10.28 0.61 -6.64
CA PRO A 23 9.82 1.12 -5.35
C PRO A 23 10.82 0.85 -4.21
N ALA A 24 10.99 1.80 -3.29
CA ALA A 24 11.86 1.69 -2.13
C ALA A 24 11.32 0.64 -1.13
N VAL A 25 12.21 -0.21 -0.62
CA VAL A 25 11.81 -1.39 0.19
C VAL A 25 11.23 -0.98 1.55
N ALA A 26 11.86 -0.03 2.25
CA ALA A 26 11.42 0.38 3.59
C ALA A 26 10.02 1.00 3.55
N SER A 27 9.81 2.01 2.70
CA SER A 27 8.49 2.60 2.48
C SER A 27 7.44 1.58 1.98
N SER A 28 7.83 0.60 1.16
CA SER A 28 6.90 -0.48 0.76
C SER A 28 6.46 -1.37 1.94
N VAL A 29 7.38 -1.69 2.85
CA VAL A 29 7.06 -2.49 4.05
C VAL A 29 6.13 -1.71 4.97
N ILE A 30 6.40 -0.41 5.16
CA ILE A 30 5.54 0.49 5.92
C ILE A 30 4.15 0.57 5.29
N ALA A 31 4.07 0.71 3.96
CA ALA A 31 2.79 0.78 3.24
C ALA A 31 1.94 -0.48 3.46
N LEU A 32 2.53 -1.67 3.29
CA LEU A 32 1.85 -2.94 3.51
C LEU A 32 1.46 -3.15 4.98
N ALA A 33 2.33 -2.78 5.91
CA ALA A 33 2.05 -2.88 7.34
C ALA A 33 0.88 -1.95 7.73
N ALA A 34 0.91 -0.69 7.30
CA ALA A 34 -0.15 0.28 7.59
C ALA A 34 -1.48 -0.14 6.96
N GLY A 35 -1.49 -0.59 5.71
CA GLY A 35 -2.70 -1.14 5.08
C GLY A 35 -3.23 -2.37 5.81
N SER A 36 -2.36 -3.29 6.25
CA SER A 36 -2.77 -4.48 7.00
C SER A 36 -3.39 -4.12 8.34
N VAL A 37 -2.80 -3.13 9.03
CA VAL A 37 -3.33 -2.58 10.29
C VAL A 37 -4.70 -1.94 10.06
N ALA A 38 -4.88 -1.18 8.99
CA ALA A 38 -6.17 -0.58 8.67
C ALA A 38 -7.28 -1.61 8.54
N VAL A 39 -7.05 -2.70 7.78
CA VAL A 39 -8.04 -3.78 7.64
C VAL A 39 -8.23 -4.55 8.96
N ALA A 40 -7.16 -4.76 9.73
CA ALA A 40 -7.23 -5.47 11.00
C ALA A 40 -8.01 -4.73 12.09
N LEU A 41 -7.91 -3.40 12.13
CA LEU A 41 -8.67 -2.55 13.08
C LEU A 41 -10.17 -2.61 12.87
N VAL A 42 -10.59 -2.99 11.66
CA VAL A 42 -11.98 -3.00 11.22
C VAL A 42 -12.55 -4.44 11.21
N ALA A 43 -11.70 -5.46 11.28
CA ALA A 43 -12.11 -6.85 11.44
C ALA A 43 -12.62 -7.13 12.88
N ASP A 44 -13.94 -7.20 13.03
CA ASP A 44 -14.59 -7.33 14.34
C ASP A 44 -14.62 -8.79 14.84
N THR A 45 -14.93 -9.73 13.94
CA THR A 45 -15.10 -11.14 14.31
C THR A 45 -13.79 -11.94 14.32
N THR A 46 -13.71 -12.99 15.13
CA THR A 46 -12.57 -13.93 15.14
C THR A 46 -12.34 -14.56 13.76
N LEU A 47 -13.43 -14.98 13.10
CA LEU A 47 -13.40 -15.53 11.74
C LEU A 47 -12.83 -14.53 10.73
N GLN A 48 -13.27 -13.26 10.75
CA GLN A 48 -12.71 -12.22 9.88
C GLN A 48 -11.20 -12.02 10.13
N ARG A 49 -10.75 -12.04 11.40
CA ARG A 49 -9.33 -11.93 11.74
C ARG A 49 -8.51 -13.11 11.26
N ASP A 50 -9.05 -14.33 11.33
CA ASP A 50 -8.35 -15.53 10.85
C ASP A 50 -8.22 -15.54 9.33
N ILE A 51 -9.28 -15.16 8.60
CA ILE A 51 -9.22 -14.97 7.14
C ILE A 51 -8.22 -13.86 6.79
N LEU A 52 -8.22 -12.75 7.52
CA LEU A 52 -7.29 -11.65 7.30
C LEU A 52 -5.82 -12.07 7.54
N ARG A 53 -5.54 -12.84 8.58
CA ARG A 53 -4.18 -13.37 8.84
C ARG A 53 -3.69 -14.20 7.66
N LEU A 54 -4.54 -15.07 7.13
CA LEU A 54 -4.23 -15.88 5.95
C LEU A 54 -3.98 -15.00 4.72
N ALA A 55 -4.83 -13.99 4.50
CA ALA A 55 -4.68 -13.04 3.40
C ALA A 55 -3.36 -12.27 3.49
N VAL A 56 -2.99 -11.76 4.68
CA VAL A 56 -1.74 -11.04 4.92
C VAL A 56 -0.52 -11.92 4.60
N VAL A 57 -0.54 -13.19 5.01
CA VAL A 57 0.52 -14.15 4.65
C VAL A 57 0.63 -14.31 3.13
N GLY A 58 -0.50 -14.47 2.43
CA GLY A 58 -0.54 -14.55 0.97
C GLY A 58 -0.02 -13.28 0.28
N VAL A 59 -0.42 -12.11 0.76
CA VAL A 59 -0.01 -10.78 0.26
C VAL A 59 1.50 -10.57 0.44
N LEU A 60 2.06 -10.96 1.59
CA LEU A 60 3.50 -10.88 1.86
C LEU A 60 4.28 -11.86 0.99
N ALA A 61 3.83 -13.12 0.89
CA ALA A 61 4.45 -14.12 0.02
C ALA A 61 4.45 -13.65 -1.45
N PHE A 62 3.32 -13.11 -1.92
CA PHE A 62 3.20 -12.53 -3.26
C PHE A 62 4.22 -11.40 -3.50
N GLY A 63 4.31 -10.45 -2.57
CA GLY A 63 5.21 -9.30 -2.67
C GLY A 63 6.69 -9.69 -2.63
N ILE A 64 7.06 -10.61 -1.73
CA ILE A 64 8.43 -11.14 -1.60
C ILE A 64 8.81 -11.93 -2.85
N GLY A 65 7.94 -12.84 -3.30
CA GLY A 65 8.15 -13.66 -4.50
C GLY A 65 8.37 -12.79 -5.74
N GLY A 66 7.50 -11.79 -5.96
CA GLY A 66 7.62 -10.87 -7.10
C GLY A 66 8.93 -10.08 -7.11
N ARG A 67 9.48 -9.74 -5.94
CA ARG A 67 10.80 -9.11 -5.83
C ARG A 67 11.93 -10.07 -6.23
N PHE A 68 11.88 -11.33 -5.80
CA PHE A 68 12.91 -12.33 -6.14
C PHE A 68 12.94 -12.65 -7.63
N VAL A 69 11.78 -12.72 -8.30
CA VAL A 69 11.68 -12.87 -9.77
C VAL A 69 12.57 -11.87 -10.51
N ARG A 70 12.69 -10.65 -9.97
CA ARG A 70 13.44 -9.55 -10.61
C ARG A 70 14.86 -9.33 -10.07
N HIS A 71 15.28 -10.08 -9.06
CA HIS A 71 16.61 -9.96 -8.44
C HIS A 71 17.49 -11.19 -8.70
N GLY A 72 16.89 -12.35 -8.93
CA GLY A 72 17.58 -13.62 -9.06
C GLY A 72 18.11 -13.92 -10.47
N GLY A 73 19.17 -14.72 -10.54
CA GLY A 73 19.44 -15.54 -11.73
C GLY A 73 18.30 -16.53 -11.99
N THR A 74 18.39 -17.29 -13.08
CA THR A 74 17.29 -18.11 -13.63
C THR A 74 16.58 -18.99 -12.59
N ILE A 75 17.33 -19.61 -11.67
CA ILE A 75 16.80 -20.50 -10.62
C ILE A 75 16.08 -19.71 -9.51
N LEU A 76 16.71 -18.66 -8.99
CA LEU A 76 16.13 -17.86 -7.91
C LEU A 76 14.92 -17.04 -8.40
N GLY A 77 14.91 -16.68 -9.68
CA GLY A 77 13.75 -16.08 -10.34
C GLY A 77 12.57 -17.06 -10.45
N ALA A 78 12.83 -18.33 -10.82
CA ALA A 78 11.80 -19.37 -10.88
C ALA A 78 11.22 -19.68 -9.49
N PHE A 79 12.06 -19.77 -8.46
CA PHE A 79 11.61 -19.92 -7.08
C PHE A 79 10.75 -18.73 -6.64
N GLY A 80 11.18 -17.49 -6.92
CA GLY A 80 10.38 -16.29 -6.66
C GLY A 80 9.02 -16.32 -7.35
N ALA A 81 8.94 -16.84 -8.57
CA ALA A 81 7.68 -16.96 -9.31
C ALA A 81 6.74 -17.97 -8.65
N LEU A 82 7.25 -19.12 -8.20
CA LEU A 82 6.48 -20.12 -7.46
C LEU A 82 5.94 -19.55 -6.14
N VAL A 83 6.78 -18.83 -5.39
CA VAL A 83 6.37 -18.16 -4.14
C VAL A 83 5.31 -17.09 -4.42
N ALA A 84 5.46 -16.33 -5.51
CA ALA A 84 4.47 -15.32 -5.90
C ALA A 84 3.13 -15.96 -6.27
N LEU A 85 3.14 -17.03 -7.09
CA LEU A 85 1.94 -17.78 -7.46
C LEU A 85 1.27 -18.40 -6.22
N GLY A 86 2.04 -19.02 -5.34
CA GLY A 86 1.53 -19.57 -4.08
C GLY A 86 0.89 -18.51 -3.20
N GLY A 87 1.54 -17.35 -3.03
CA GLY A 87 0.98 -16.22 -2.30
C GLY A 87 -0.33 -15.70 -2.91
N GLY A 88 -0.38 -15.58 -4.25
CA GLY A 88 -1.60 -15.22 -4.97
C GLY A 88 -2.75 -16.22 -4.78
N LEU A 89 -2.45 -17.52 -4.81
CA LEU A 89 -3.43 -18.57 -4.53
C LEU A 89 -3.96 -18.49 -3.09
N VAL A 90 -3.10 -18.25 -2.11
CA VAL A 90 -3.52 -18.05 -0.71
C VAL A 90 -4.47 -16.86 -0.57
N VAL A 91 -4.22 -15.76 -1.28
CA VAL A 91 -5.13 -14.60 -1.31
C VAL A 91 -6.47 -14.97 -1.94
N LEU A 92 -6.47 -15.71 -3.06
CA LEU A 92 -7.71 -16.17 -3.70
C LEU A 92 -8.55 -17.05 -2.77
N VAL A 93 -7.90 -17.99 -2.07
CA VAL A 93 -8.57 -18.83 -1.04
C VAL A 93 -9.14 -17.95 0.08
N SER A 94 -8.38 -16.95 0.53
CA SER A 94 -8.86 -16.01 1.57
C SER A 94 -10.06 -15.19 1.10
N MET A 95 -10.08 -14.76 -0.17
CA MET A 95 -11.22 -14.07 -0.77
C MET A 95 -12.45 -14.97 -0.89
N GLU A 96 -12.26 -16.23 -1.30
CA GLU A 96 -13.34 -17.22 -1.36
C GLU A 96 -13.93 -17.45 0.03
N GLN A 97 -13.09 -17.61 1.04
CA GLN A 97 -13.53 -17.76 2.43
C GLN A 97 -14.29 -16.52 2.91
N ALA A 98 -13.79 -15.32 2.61
CA ALA A 98 -14.47 -14.06 2.94
C ALA A 98 -15.85 -13.94 2.26
N ALA A 99 -16.01 -14.50 1.07
CA ALA A 99 -17.27 -14.46 0.32
C ALA A 99 -18.29 -15.53 0.75
N THR A 100 -17.83 -16.66 1.31
CA THR A 100 -18.69 -17.84 1.54
C THR A 100 -18.93 -18.16 3.01
N GLN A 101 -17.94 -17.97 3.88
CA GLN A 101 -18.03 -18.39 5.28
C GLN A 101 -18.84 -17.46 6.18
N PRO A 102 -18.77 -16.11 6.06
CA PRO A 102 -19.57 -15.26 6.92
C PRO A 102 -21.07 -15.48 6.67
N PRO A 103 -21.87 -15.72 7.73
CA PRO A 103 -23.30 -16.02 7.58
C PRO A 103 -24.11 -14.80 7.11
N GLN A 104 -23.61 -13.60 7.41
CA GLN A 104 -24.27 -12.34 7.07
C GLN A 104 -23.61 -11.72 5.85
N VAL A 105 -24.42 -11.23 4.90
CA VAL A 105 -23.94 -10.56 3.68
C VAL A 105 -23.09 -9.34 4.02
N THR A 106 -23.45 -8.64 5.09
CA THR A 106 -22.73 -7.49 5.65
C THR A 106 -21.26 -7.79 5.93
N HIS A 107 -20.99 -8.91 6.62
CA HIS A 107 -19.61 -9.32 6.94
C HIS A 107 -18.76 -9.66 5.71
N ARG A 108 -19.39 -10.04 4.59
CA ARG A 108 -18.71 -10.36 3.33
C ARG A 108 -18.25 -9.08 2.63
N ILE A 109 -19.13 -8.07 2.57
CA ILE A 109 -18.84 -6.80 1.87
C ILE A 109 -17.87 -5.90 2.63
N GLU A 110 -17.71 -6.08 3.95
CA GLU A 110 -16.74 -5.35 4.77
C GLU A 110 -15.28 -5.77 4.47
N LEU A 111 -15.05 -7.08 4.37
CA LEU A 111 -13.69 -7.64 4.32
C LEU A 111 -13.13 -7.73 2.91
N LEU A 112 -13.98 -7.98 1.91
CA LEU A 112 -13.57 -8.20 0.52
C LEU A 112 -12.79 -7.01 -0.07
N PRO A 113 -13.25 -5.74 0.03
CA PRO A 113 -12.51 -4.59 -0.47
C PRO A 113 -11.12 -4.48 0.17
N GLY A 114 -11.02 -4.74 1.49
CA GLY A 114 -9.75 -4.71 2.22
C GLY A 114 -8.74 -5.73 1.72
N ILE A 115 -9.15 -7.00 1.53
CA ILE A 115 -8.27 -8.05 1.01
C ILE A 115 -7.82 -7.74 -0.42
N VAL A 116 -8.75 -7.37 -1.30
CA VAL A 116 -8.43 -7.04 -2.69
C VAL A 116 -7.47 -5.84 -2.73
N GLY A 117 -7.75 -4.81 -1.94
CA GLY A 117 -6.91 -3.62 -1.82
C GLY A 117 -5.48 -3.94 -1.37
N LEU A 118 -5.32 -4.80 -0.35
CA LEU A 118 -3.99 -5.24 0.12
C LEU A 118 -3.22 -6.01 -0.95
N TRP A 119 -3.89 -6.88 -1.69
CA TRP A 119 -3.26 -7.61 -2.78
C TRP A 119 -2.86 -6.68 -3.94
N THR A 120 -3.73 -5.74 -4.32
CA THR A 120 -3.43 -4.71 -5.33
C THR A 120 -2.25 -3.84 -4.91
N LEU A 121 -2.21 -3.42 -3.63
CA LEU A 121 -1.10 -2.65 -3.07
C LEU A 121 0.22 -3.46 -3.10
N SER A 122 0.19 -4.74 -2.75
CA SER A 122 1.37 -5.62 -2.87
C SER A 122 1.83 -5.77 -4.32
N ALA A 123 0.90 -5.91 -5.27
CA ALA A 123 1.22 -5.95 -6.69
C ALA A 123 1.85 -4.65 -7.21
N ALA A 124 1.44 -3.49 -6.68
CA ALA A 124 2.07 -2.20 -6.97
C ALA A 124 3.55 -2.19 -6.55
N LEU A 125 3.86 -2.79 -5.40
CA LEU A 125 5.18 -2.74 -4.75
C LEU A 125 6.12 -3.89 -5.16
N ALA A 126 5.57 -4.95 -5.78
CA ALA A 126 6.26 -6.16 -6.26
C ALA A 126 6.75 -6.07 -7.73
N PRO A 127 7.16 -4.88 -8.17
CA PRO A 127 6.72 -4.16 -9.36
C PRO A 127 6.33 -5.03 -10.58
N VAL A 128 5.05 -5.07 -10.95
CA VAL A 128 4.62 -5.64 -12.25
C VAL A 128 5.06 -4.70 -13.41
N ARG A 129 4.82 -3.39 -13.30
CA ARG A 129 5.31 -2.35 -14.22
C ARG A 129 5.39 -1.00 -13.50
N PHE A 130 6.55 -0.32 -13.54
CA PHE A 130 6.75 0.96 -12.82
C PHE A 130 5.72 2.04 -13.19
N ARG A 131 5.29 2.08 -14.46
CA ARG A 131 4.27 3.03 -14.94
C ARG A 131 2.89 2.87 -14.27
N TRP A 132 2.59 1.69 -13.76
CA TRP A 132 1.29 1.36 -13.17
C TRP A 132 1.33 1.40 -11.63
N CYS A 133 2.50 1.58 -11.01
CA CYS A 133 2.64 1.51 -9.57
C CYS A 133 1.76 2.55 -8.86
N ARG A 134 1.74 3.81 -9.32
CA ARG A 134 0.91 4.86 -8.72
C ARG A 134 -0.58 4.55 -8.79
N ALA A 135 -1.06 4.21 -9.98
CA ALA A 135 -2.46 3.81 -10.17
C ALA A 135 -2.85 2.59 -9.31
N LEU A 136 -1.95 1.61 -9.16
CA LEU A 136 -2.21 0.44 -8.30
C LEU A 136 -2.15 0.79 -6.80
N ILE A 137 -1.31 1.75 -6.40
CA ILE A 137 -1.31 2.29 -5.03
C ILE A 137 -2.65 2.96 -4.76
N ASP A 138 -3.09 3.88 -5.63
CA ASP A 138 -4.37 4.60 -5.49
C ASP A 138 -5.56 3.65 -5.44
N VAL A 139 -5.61 2.67 -6.35
CA VAL A 139 -6.68 1.66 -6.37
C VAL A 139 -6.61 0.77 -5.12
N GLY A 140 -5.42 0.31 -4.75
CA GLY A 140 -5.22 -0.56 -3.60
C GLY A 140 -5.62 0.10 -2.29
N THR A 141 -5.13 1.31 -2.03
CA THR A 141 -5.47 2.06 -0.81
C THR A 141 -6.90 2.58 -0.85
N GLY A 142 -7.44 2.92 -2.02
CA GLY A 142 -8.85 3.25 -2.21
C GLY A 142 -9.77 2.09 -1.83
N LEU A 143 -9.42 0.86 -2.22
CA LEU A 143 -10.17 -0.35 -1.83
C LEU A 143 -10.04 -0.68 -0.34
N VAL A 144 -8.86 -0.47 0.27
CA VAL A 144 -8.69 -0.58 1.73
C VAL A 144 -9.59 0.44 2.44
N PHE A 145 -9.58 1.70 2.00
CA PHE A 145 -10.42 2.76 2.55
C PHE A 145 -11.90 2.45 2.38
N LEU A 146 -12.30 1.91 1.22
CA LEU A 146 -13.67 1.48 0.98
C LEU A 146 -14.12 0.42 1.99
N GLY A 147 -13.26 -0.52 2.38
CA GLY A 147 -13.55 -1.48 3.45
C GLY A 147 -13.78 -0.80 4.80
N VAL A 148 -12.98 0.22 5.15
CA VAL A 148 -13.17 1.03 6.37
C VAL A 148 -14.53 1.74 6.33
N LEU A 149 -14.89 2.36 5.21
CA LEU A 149 -16.17 3.06 5.05
C LEU A 149 -17.37 2.13 5.14
N VAL A 150 -17.33 1.00 4.42
CA VAL A 150 -18.40 0.00 4.45
C VAL A 150 -18.64 -0.43 5.89
N THR A 151 -17.59 -0.76 6.63
CA THR A 151 -17.72 -1.21 8.01
C THR A 151 -18.25 -0.12 8.96
N GLY A 152 -17.87 1.14 8.72
CA GLY A 152 -18.42 2.27 9.46
C GLY A 152 -19.92 2.45 9.25
N VAL A 153 -20.42 2.17 8.05
CA VAL A 153 -21.85 2.25 7.71
C VAL A 153 -22.62 1.04 8.25
N THR A 154 -22.02 -0.15 8.27
CA THR A 154 -22.74 -1.40 8.53
C THR A 154 -22.75 -1.85 9.99
N GLN A 155 -21.65 -1.67 10.71
CA GLN A 155 -21.46 -2.30 12.03
C GLN A 155 -21.35 -1.30 13.18
N GLY A 156 -21.26 0.01 12.89
CA GLY A 156 -21.00 0.99 13.94
C GLY A 156 -19.69 0.71 14.66
N ALA A 157 -18.66 0.26 13.93
CA ALA A 157 -17.31 0.07 14.48
C ALA A 157 -16.92 1.30 15.30
N GLY A 158 -16.32 1.07 16.47
CA GLY A 158 -16.05 2.14 17.42
C GLY A 158 -15.32 3.30 16.72
N THR A 159 -15.77 4.54 16.95
CA THR A 159 -15.28 5.73 16.23
C THR A 159 -13.75 5.81 16.22
N ILE A 160 -13.10 5.40 17.31
CA ILE A 160 -11.64 5.36 17.42
C ILE A 160 -11.02 4.35 16.43
N ALA A 161 -11.59 3.15 16.28
CA ALA A 161 -11.09 2.14 15.36
C ALA A 161 -11.20 2.60 13.91
N LEU A 162 -12.32 3.22 13.52
CA LEU A 162 -12.51 3.78 12.18
C LEU A 162 -11.54 4.93 11.89
N LEU A 163 -11.30 5.81 12.85
CA LEU A 163 -10.33 6.90 12.71
C LEU A 163 -8.90 6.35 12.56
N LEU A 164 -8.50 5.42 13.42
CA LEU A 164 -7.18 4.80 13.34
C LEU A 164 -7.01 4.00 12.04
N ALA A 165 -8.04 3.31 11.57
CA ALA A 165 -8.02 2.60 10.29
C ALA A 165 -7.90 3.57 9.12
N THR A 166 -8.57 4.71 9.18
CA THR A 166 -8.46 5.78 8.18
C THR A 166 -7.04 6.36 8.15
N VAL A 167 -6.47 6.69 9.32
CA VAL A 167 -5.09 7.17 9.44
C VAL A 167 -4.11 6.14 8.89
N ALA A 168 -4.28 4.86 9.24
CA ALA A 168 -3.43 3.78 8.75
C ALA A 168 -3.56 3.61 7.23
N THR A 169 -4.73 3.84 6.64
CA THR A 169 -4.93 3.80 5.19
C THR A 169 -4.24 4.97 4.48
N VAL A 170 -4.34 6.18 5.03
CA VAL A 170 -3.61 7.36 4.52
C VAL A 170 -2.11 7.14 4.59
N LEU A 171 -1.60 6.57 5.70
CA LEU A 171 -0.19 6.21 5.83
C LEU A 171 0.24 5.15 4.83
N ALA A 172 -0.63 4.19 4.53
CA ALA A 172 -0.36 3.17 3.52
C ALA A 172 -0.19 3.81 2.13
N TRP A 173 -1.06 4.77 1.79
CA TRP A 173 -1.02 5.50 0.54
C TRP A 173 0.22 6.39 0.42
N ASP A 174 0.47 7.22 1.43
CA ASP A 174 1.62 8.13 1.49
C ASP A 174 2.96 7.36 1.41
N ALA A 175 3.11 6.30 2.21
CA ALA A 175 4.29 5.44 2.16
C ALA A 175 4.42 4.72 0.80
N GLY A 176 3.31 4.36 0.16
CA GLY A 176 3.30 3.80 -1.20
C GLY A 176 3.83 4.78 -2.24
N GLU A 177 3.31 6.00 -2.26
CA GLU A 177 3.77 7.06 -3.16
C GLU A 177 5.23 7.44 -2.90
N ASN A 178 5.61 7.57 -1.62
CA ASN A 178 7.00 7.81 -1.24
C ASN A 178 7.92 6.67 -1.72
N ALA A 179 7.49 5.41 -1.63
CA ALA A 179 8.25 4.28 -2.15
C ALA A 179 8.52 4.40 -3.65
N VAL A 180 7.52 4.78 -4.45
CA VAL A 180 7.66 4.97 -5.91
C VAL A 180 8.50 6.19 -6.23
N SER A 181 8.32 7.30 -5.52
CA SER A 181 9.05 8.56 -5.72
C SER A 181 10.54 8.40 -5.43
N VAL A 182 10.89 7.97 -4.20
CA VAL A 182 12.27 7.74 -3.75
C VAL A 182 12.93 6.67 -4.61
N GLY A 183 12.22 5.58 -4.86
CA GLY A 183 12.68 4.48 -5.69
C GLY A 183 12.87 4.81 -7.17
N GLY A 184 12.14 5.82 -7.67
CA GLY A 184 12.27 6.36 -9.02
C GLY A 184 13.44 7.34 -9.17
N GLN A 185 13.80 8.07 -8.12
CA GLN A 185 14.87 9.08 -8.12
C GLN A 185 16.25 8.51 -7.77
N ILE A 186 16.32 7.54 -6.86
CA ILE A 186 17.58 6.99 -6.35
C ILE A 186 17.93 5.66 -7.05
N GLY A 187 16.94 4.97 -7.59
CA GLY A 187 17.13 3.67 -8.22
C GLY A 187 17.65 2.61 -7.25
N VAL A 188 18.02 1.44 -7.77
CA VAL A 188 18.55 0.31 -6.98
C VAL A 188 20.07 0.47 -6.76
N GLN A 189 20.52 1.59 -6.23
CA GLN A 189 21.93 1.73 -5.85
C GLN A 189 22.15 1.20 -4.42
N ARG A 190 22.89 0.09 -4.31
CA ARG A 190 23.27 -0.52 -3.03
C ARG A 190 24.05 0.49 -2.19
N GLY A 191 23.45 1.00 -1.11
CA GLY A 191 24.15 1.81 -0.09
C GLY A 191 23.56 3.18 0.18
N ALA A 192 22.58 3.67 -0.60
CA ALA A 192 21.86 4.88 -0.26
C ALA A 192 21.07 4.67 1.04
N ARG A 193 21.51 5.26 2.15
CA ARG A 193 20.83 5.20 3.45
C ARG A 193 19.61 6.14 3.45
N THR A 194 18.55 5.76 2.74
CA THR A 194 17.29 6.52 2.69
C THR A 194 16.37 6.22 3.86
N VAL A 195 16.60 5.10 4.57
CA VAL A 195 15.74 4.60 5.65
C VAL A 195 15.44 5.67 6.71
N ARG A 196 16.42 6.46 7.12
CA ARG A 196 16.21 7.50 8.14
C ARG A 196 15.30 8.63 7.63
N ALA A 197 15.48 9.05 6.38
CA ALA A 197 14.64 10.07 5.77
C ALA A 197 13.22 9.54 5.51
N GLU A 198 13.10 8.29 5.04
CA GLU A 198 11.80 7.62 4.84
C GLU A 198 11.04 7.47 6.16
N LEU A 199 11.71 7.06 7.25
CA LEU A 199 11.09 6.95 8.57
C LEU A 199 10.69 8.31 9.14
N ALA A 200 11.51 9.35 8.94
CA ALA A 200 11.16 10.70 9.36
C ALA A 200 9.93 11.23 8.62
N HIS A 201 9.86 11.01 7.31
CA HIS A 201 8.71 11.40 6.49
C HIS A 201 7.42 10.70 6.95
N VAL A 202 7.46 9.38 7.11
CA VAL A 202 6.34 8.59 7.63
C VAL A 202 5.95 9.03 9.04
N GLY A 203 6.93 9.35 9.90
CA GLY A 203 6.67 9.85 11.24
C GLY A 203 5.91 11.18 11.24
N VAL A 204 6.28 12.09 10.34
CA VAL A 204 5.56 13.36 10.15
C VAL A 204 4.15 13.10 9.61
N ALA A 205 4.00 12.28 8.56
CA ALA A 205 2.69 11.92 8.01
C ALA A 205 1.78 11.30 9.09
N ALA A 206 2.34 10.42 9.94
CA ALA A 206 1.60 9.77 11.02
C ALA A 206 1.16 10.79 12.08
N SER A 207 2.02 11.74 12.44
CA SER A 207 1.69 12.80 13.40
C SER A 207 0.54 13.69 12.89
N VAL A 208 0.54 14.02 11.60
CA VAL A 208 -0.53 14.80 10.96
C VAL A 208 -1.84 14.01 10.98
N GLY A 209 -1.81 12.72 10.61
CA GLY A 209 -3.00 11.86 10.66
C GLY A 209 -3.58 11.71 12.07
N VAL A 210 -2.73 11.51 13.08
CA VAL A 210 -3.15 11.46 14.49
C VAL A 210 -3.73 12.81 14.94
N GLY A 211 -3.09 13.92 14.58
CA GLY A 211 -3.60 15.27 14.87
C GLY A 211 -5.00 15.49 14.28
N ALA A 212 -5.22 15.10 13.03
CA ALA A 212 -6.53 15.14 12.40
C ALA A 212 -7.57 14.28 13.13
N ALA A 213 -7.21 13.05 13.54
CA ALA A 213 -8.09 12.18 14.32
C ALA A 213 -8.46 12.79 15.68
N VAL A 214 -7.51 13.43 16.37
CA VAL A 214 -7.77 14.14 17.64
C VAL A 214 -8.74 15.30 17.44
N VAL A 215 -8.58 16.09 16.36
CA VAL A 215 -9.51 17.16 16.01
C VAL A 215 -10.91 16.61 15.77
N VAL A 216 -11.05 15.52 15.00
CA VAL A 216 -12.35 14.88 14.75
C VAL A 216 -13.00 14.39 16.04
N LEU A 217 -12.24 13.74 16.92
CA LEU A 217 -12.74 13.32 18.25
C LEU A 217 -13.15 14.52 19.11
N GLY A 218 -12.40 15.62 19.06
CA GLY A 218 -12.74 16.86 19.75
C GLY A 218 -14.07 17.43 19.28
N VAL A 219 -14.27 17.50 17.96
CA VAL A 219 -15.53 17.96 17.36
C VAL A 219 -16.69 17.01 17.69
N ALA A 220 -16.47 15.70 17.63
CA ALA A 220 -17.50 14.70 17.96
C ALA A 220 -18.00 14.85 19.41
N ARG A 221 -17.15 15.28 20.34
CA ARG A 221 -17.53 15.53 21.75
C ARG A 221 -18.37 16.80 21.95
N LEU A 222 -18.44 17.70 20.97
CA LEU A 222 -19.25 18.91 21.06
C LEU A 222 -20.76 18.62 20.95
N GLY A 223 -21.15 17.38 20.61
CA GLY A 223 -22.57 17.00 20.54
C GLY A 223 -23.35 17.77 19.48
N ILE A 224 -22.67 18.14 18.37
CA ILE A 224 -23.32 18.80 17.24
C ILE A 224 -24.13 17.73 16.49
N ASP A 225 -25.31 17.43 17.02
CA ASP A 225 -26.27 16.50 16.43
C ASP A 225 -27.14 17.26 15.41
N GLY A 226 -27.41 16.65 14.25
CA GLY A 226 -28.30 17.21 13.23
C GLY A 226 -27.65 17.67 11.93
N LEU A 227 -26.36 17.41 11.72
CA LEU A 227 -25.75 17.55 10.40
C LEU A 227 -26.42 16.58 9.41
N PRO A 228 -27.06 17.07 8.33
CA PRO A 228 -27.71 16.19 7.37
C PRO A 228 -26.65 15.28 6.75
N PHE A 229 -26.86 13.97 6.81
CA PHE A 229 -25.96 13.00 6.16
C PHE A 229 -25.72 13.35 4.69
N GLY A 230 -26.77 13.82 4.00
CA GLY A 230 -26.67 14.31 2.62
C GLY A 230 -25.75 15.52 2.46
N ALA A 231 -25.69 16.43 3.44
CA ALA A 231 -24.78 17.58 3.39
C ALA A 231 -23.32 17.13 3.56
N LEU A 232 -23.05 16.16 4.44
CA LEU A 232 -21.72 15.57 4.60
C LEU A 232 -21.27 14.86 3.30
N VAL A 233 -22.15 14.04 2.72
CA VAL A 233 -21.88 13.36 1.45
C VAL A 233 -21.64 14.37 0.33
N ALA A 234 -22.45 15.42 0.23
CA ALA A 234 -22.28 16.49 -0.75
C ALA A 234 -20.96 17.25 -0.56
N LEU A 235 -20.52 17.47 0.68
CA LEU A 235 -19.22 18.08 1.01
C LEU A 235 -18.06 17.18 0.57
N ILE A 236 -18.13 15.88 0.85
CA ILE A 236 -17.09 14.92 0.44
C ILE A 236 -17.03 14.84 -1.09
N VAL A 237 -18.17 14.64 -1.75
CA VAL A 237 -18.25 14.57 -3.22
C VAL A 237 -17.79 15.89 -3.84
N GLY A 238 -18.22 17.02 -3.29
CA GLY A 238 -17.79 18.35 -3.73
C GLY A 238 -16.29 18.55 -3.59
N SER A 239 -15.69 18.12 -2.46
CA SER A 239 -14.24 18.20 -2.25
C SER A 239 -13.48 17.30 -3.23
N VAL A 240 -13.98 16.10 -3.51
CA VAL A 240 -13.38 15.20 -4.51
C VAL A 240 -13.45 15.81 -5.90
N ILE A 241 -14.61 16.35 -6.30
CA ILE A 241 -14.78 17.04 -7.58
C ILE A 241 -13.85 18.25 -7.68
N LEU A 242 -13.74 19.04 -6.60
CA LEU A 242 -12.86 20.21 -6.56
C LEU A 242 -11.41 19.81 -6.79
N VAL A 243 -10.92 18.79 -6.06
CA VAL A 243 -9.54 18.30 -6.18
C VAL A 243 -9.28 17.72 -7.58
N LEU A 244 -10.18 16.88 -8.09
CA LEU A 244 -10.04 16.30 -9.43
C LEU A 244 -10.18 17.34 -10.54
N GLY A 245 -10.92 18.42 -10.29
CA GLY A 245 -11.10 19.54 -11.19
C GLY A 245 -9.92 20.52 -11.16
N SER A 246 -9.22 20.65 -10.04
CA SER A 246 -8.07 21.56 -9.90
C SER A 246 -6.77 21.03 -10.51
N ASP A 247 -6.67 19.72 -10.74
CA ASP A 247 -5.52 19.07 -11.38
C ASP A 247 -5.56 19.11 -12.93
N ARG A 248 -6.39 20.00 -13.52
CA ARG A 248 -6.48 20.25 -14.97
C ARG A 248 -6.12 21.69 -15.30
#